data_AF-A0A5U2TSW6-F1
#
_entry.id   AF-A0A5U2TSW6-F1
#
_cell.length_a   1.000
_cell.length_b   1.000
_cell.length_c   1.000
_cell.angle_alpha   90.00
_cell.angle_beta   90.00
_cell.angle_gamma   90.00
#
_symmetry.space_group_name_H-M   'P 1'
#
loop_
_entity.id
_entity.type
_entity.pdbx_description
1 polymer ?
#
loop_
_entity_poly.entity_id
_entity_poly.type
_entity_poly.pdbx_seq_one_letter_code
_entity_poly.pdbx_strand_id
1 'polypeptide(L)'
;MSTPPASSGEKRSLPSTKEDISAPPAKQMKEEEDDVTWRTHQINNNLPILQHWRDPTISVMAQAEGRIETLQVTRWGPLFNALPRQTKARINQEIRWFLQNEGRHDARMNEMMSVAIPLDDSDGYRGRTVYARTVLAAFTVLGPYSGRLLDSEKVRCKYEKEYGKEAGNYYFATRSQERLVSAWPEGNILSLINSPAFTHRTAETEARQNVSAVLVGKNINFYVTTRDISAGEELWFDYGPDYRHFESGEELRSAQVKEEPSSPEEG
;
A
#
# COMPACT_ATOMS: atom_id res chain seq x y z
N MET A 1 47.87 8.66 66.77
CA MET A 1 47.03 7.53 67.24
C MET A 1 45.59 7.91 66.87
N SER A 2 44.82 7.24 66.02
CA SER A 2 44.83 5.87 65.52
C SER A 2 44.19 5.79 64.13
N THR A 3 44.53 4.73 63.41
CA THR A 3 44.09 4.27 62.08
C THR A 3 42.58 4.18 61.84
N PRO A 4 42.09 4.36 60.59
CA PRO A 4 40.77 3.89 60.16
C PRO A 4 40.85 2.43 59.62
N PRO A 5 39.86 1.55 59.85
CA PRO A 5 39.83 0.24 59.24
C PRO A 5 38.99 0.20 57.95
N ALA A 6 39.64 -0.42 56.95
CA ALA A 6 39.18 -1.36 55.93
C ALA A 6 37.76 -1.32 55.34
N SER A 7 37.78 -1.28 54.01
CA SER A 7 36.76 -1.69 53.05
C SER A 7 36.04 -3.01 53.38
N SER A 8 34.72 -3.01 53.13
CA SER A 8 34.00 -4.19 52.67
C SER A 8 33.22 -3.79 51.42
N GLY A 9 33.52 -4.45 50.30
CA GLY A 9 32.87 -4.21 49.03
C GLY A 9 31.57 -5.00 48.93
N GLU A 10 30.46 -4.30 48.72
CA GLU A 10 29.26 -4.87 48.12
C GLU A 10 29.08 -4.26 46.73
N LYS A 11 29.43 -5.03 45.71
CA LYS A 11 29.00 -4.79 44.33
C LYS A 11 27.49 -4.96 44.29
N ARG A 12 26.75 -3.85 44.33
CA ARG A 12 25.32 -3.83 44.01
C ARG A 12 25.16 -4.03 42.51
N SER A 13 25.03 -5.30 42.10
CA SER A 13 24.65 -5.67 40.75
C SER A 13 23.22 -5.19 40.48
N LEU A 14 23.07 -4.26 39.54
CA LEU A 14 21.79 -3.85 38.97
C LEU A 14 21.19 -5.05 38.20
N PRO A 15 19.91 -5.39 38.40
CA PRO A 15 19.26 -6.42 37.59
C PRO A 15 19.15 -5.93 36.15
N SER A 16 19.84 -6.62 35.26
CA SER A 16 19.71 -6.48 33.80
C SER A 16 18.44 -7.22 33.38
N THR A 17 17.31 -6.52 33.36
CA THR A 17 16.16 -6.92 32.55
C THR A 17 16.49 -6.58 31.10
N LYS A 18 17.10 -7.56 30.40
CA LYS A 18 16.93 -7.65 28.96
C LYS A 18 15.47 -8.00 28.75
N GLU A 19 14.64 -6.99 28.50
CA GLU A 19 13.36 -7.21 27.84
C GLU A 19 13.69 -7.77 26.47
N ASP A 20 13.51 -9.07 26.36
CA ASP A 20 13.51 -9.83 25.13
C ASP A 20 12.33 -9.28 24.31
N ILE A 21 12.62 -8.40 23.35
CA ILE A 21 11.62 -7.93 22.39
C ILE A 21 11.33 -9.13 21.50
N SER A 22 10.41 -9.98 21.98
CA SER A 22 9.85 -11.07 21.20
C SER A 22 9.32 -10.48 19.91
N ALA A 23 9.77 -11.02 18.78
CA ALA A 23 9.19 -10.73 17.48
C ALA A 23 7.66 -10.90 17.57
N PRO A 24 6.87 -10.02 16.95
CA PRO A 24 5.42 -10.19 16.92
C PRO A 24 5.09 -11.57 16.33
N PRO A 25 4.05 -12.24 16.84
CA PRO A 25 3.66 -13.55 16.34
C PRO A 25 3.41 -13.48 14.84
N ALA A 26 3.90 -14.49 14.11
CA ALA A 26 3.66 -14.61 12.68
C ALA A 26 2.14 -14.65 12.43
N LYS A 27 1.61 -13.66 11.68
CA LYS A 27 0.21 -13.64 11.25
C LYS A 27 -0.07 -14.86 10.38
N GLN A 28 -1.19 -15.55 10.57
CA GLN A 28 -1.64 -16.56 9.61
C GLN A 28 -2.12 -15.87 8.34
N MET A 29 -1.55 -16.30 7.21
CA MET A 29 -1.78 -15.72 5.89
C MET A 29 -2.14 -16.85 4.94
N LYS A 30 -3.19 -16.64 4.12
CA LYS A 30 -3.47 -17.52 2.97
C LYS A 30 -2.86 -16.90 1.71
N GLU A 31 -2.02 -17.68 1.02
CA GLU A 31 -1.55 -17.38 -0.34
C GLU A 31 -2.71 -17.64 -1.32
N GLU A 32 -2.89 -16.78 -2.31
CA GLU A 32 -4.05 -16.82 -3.22
C GLU A 32 -3.99 -18.04 -4.16
N GLU A 33 -5.09 -18.80 -4.24
CA GLU A 33 -5.37 -19.75 -5.34
C GLU A 33 -6.35 -19.08 -6.31
N ASP A 34 -5.97 -19.05 -7.60
CA ASP A 34 -6.62 -18.39 -8.73
C ASP A 34 -7.98 -19.01 -9.09
N ASP A 35 -9.07 -18.53 -8.50
CA ASP A 35 -10.40 -18.64 -9.12
C ASP A 35 -11.00 -17.25 -9.33
N VAL A 36 -10.43 -16.56 -10.32
CA VAL A 36 -10.72 -15.16 -10.70
C VAL A 36 -12.13 -15.08 -11.29
N THR A 37 -13.11 -14.73 -10.46
CA THR A 37 -14.37 -14.18 -10.99
C THR A 37 -14.11 -12.75 -11.46
N TRP A 38 -14.59 -12.39 -12.65
CA TRP A 38 -14.56 -11.04 -13.24
C TRP A 38 -15.12 -9.91 -12.35
N ARG A 39 -15.72 -10.25 -11.20
CA ARG A 39 -16.21 -9.34 -10.16
C ARG A 39 -15.17 -9.00 -9.09
N THR A 40 -14.00 -9.64 -9.12
CA THR A 40 -12.89 -9.36 -8.19
C THR A 40 -11.88 -8.44 -8.85
N HIS A 41 -11.35 -7.50 -8.07
CA HIS A 41 -10.30 -6.57 -8.48
C HIS A 41 -9.06 -7.32 -8.95
N GLN A 42 -8.62 -7.06 -10.19
CA GLN A 42 -7.49 -7.75 -10.80
C GLN A 42 -6.18 -6.96 -10.63
N ILE A 43 -5.08 -7.69 -10.49
CA ILE A 43 -3.74 -7.10 -10.36
C ILE A 43 -2.96 -7.32 -11.64
N ASN A 44 -2.43 -6.23 -12.20
CA ASN A 44 -1.53 -6.26 -13.32
C ASN A 44 -0.46 -5.16 -13.18
N ASN A 45 0.74 -5.57 -12.78
CA ASN A 45 1.89 -4.68 -12.61
C ASN A 45 2.53 -4.24 -13.96
N ASN A 46 2.06 -4.79 -15.09
CA ASN A 46 2.57 -4.46 -16.43
C ASN A 46 1.65 -3.50 -17.21
N LEU A 47 0.58 -2.99 -16.59
CA LEU A 47 -0.23 -1.94 -17.22
C LEU A 47 0.51 -0.59 -17.25
N PRO A 48 0.13 0.30 -18.18
CA PRO A 48 0.51 1.71 -18.13
C PRO A 48 0.19 2.36 -16.78
N ILE A 49 0.96 3.39 -16.43
CA ILE A 49 0.81 4.17 -15.20
C ILE A 49 -0.50 4.95 -15.24
N LEU A 50 -0.70 5.72 -16.31
CA LEU A 50 -1.95 6.42 -16.58
C LEU A 50 -2.61 5.79 -17.80
N GLN A 51 -3.79 5.23 -17.59
CA GLN A 51 -4.47 4.41 -18.58
C GLN A 51 -5.68 5.14 -19.17
N HIS A 52 -6.03 4.82 -20.41
CA HIS A 52 -7.29 5.25 -21.00
C HIS A 52 -8.46 4.57 -20.27
N TRP A 53 -9.52 5.32 -19.96
CA TRP A 53 -10.58 4.82 -19.06
C TRP A 53 -11.39 3.63 -19.60
N ARG A 54 -11.44 3.45 -20.94
CA ARG A 54 -12.11 2.30 -21.58
C ARG A 54 -11.18 1.14 -21.89
N ASP A 55 -9.90 1.42 -22.10
CA ASP A 55 -8.93 0.42 -22.54
C ASP A 55 -7.66 0.61 -21.70
N PRO A 56 -7.46 -0.25 -20.68
CA PRO A 56 -6.35 -0.07 -19.74
C PRO A 56 -4.98 -0.27 -20.39
N THR A 57 -4.90 -0.90 -21.57
CA THR A 57 -3.64 -1.16 -22.26
C THR A 57 -3.06 0.09 -22.94
N ILE A 58 -3.88 1.13 -23.11
CA ILE A 58 -3.47 2.38 -23.76
C ILE A 58 -2.93 3.35 -22.71
N SER A 59 -1.64 3.67 -22.79
CA SER A 59 -1.04 4.75 -22.00
C SER A 59 -1.53 6.12 -22.47
N VAL A 60 -2.03 6.93 -21.53
CA VAL A 60 -2.38 8.34 -21.75
C VAL A 60 -1.41 9.29 -21.05
N MET A 61 -0.27 8.78 -20.56
CA MET A 61 0.69 9.56 -19.76
C MET A 61 1.20 10.78 -20.54
N ALA A 62 1.67 10.59 -21.79
CA ALA A 62 2.20 11.69 -22.60
C ALA A 62 1.16 12.77 -22.90
N GLN A 63 -0.11 12.37 -23.12
CA GLN A 63 -1.22 13.31 -23.35
C GLN A 63 -1.57 14.10 -22.08
N ALA A 64 -1.62 13.44 -20.93
CA ALA A 64 -2.06 14.05 -19.68
C ALA A 64 -0.97 14.89 -18.99
N GLU A 65 0.28 14.44 -19.09
CA GLU A 65 1.43 14.99 -18.35
C GLU A 65 2.43 15.73 -19.23
N GLY A 66 2.47 15.43 -20.54
CA GLY A 66 3.50 15.92 -21.45
C GLY A 66 4.70 14.97 -21.53
N ARG A 67 5.88 15.53 -21.83
CA ARG A 67 7.12 14.76 -22.01
C ARG A 67 7.58 14.13 -20.69
N ILE A 68 7.81 12.81 -20.70
CA ILE A 68 8.21 12.03 -19.52
C ILE A 68 9.51 12.58 -18.91
N GLU A 69 10.45 13.03 -19.73
CA GLU A 69 11.76 13.55 -19.30
C GLU A 69 11.64 14.84 -18.47
N THR A 70 10.50 15.54 -18.59
CA THR A 70 10.22 16.77 -17.86
C THR A 70 9.45 16.55 -16.57
N LEU A 71 9.01 15.31 -16.30
CA LEU A 71 8.26 15.00 -15.10
C LEU A 71 9.14 15.05 -13.86
N GLN A 72 8.60 15.68 -12.83
CA GLN A 72 9.23 15.89 -11.54
C GLN A 72 8.19 15.77 -10.44
N VAL A 73 8.65 15.50 -9.23
CA VAL A 73 7.81 15.57 -8.04
C VAL A 73 7.33 17.01 -7.87
N THR A 74 6.03 17.21 -7.96
CA THR A 74 5.35 18.52 -7.81
C THR A 74 4.83 18.73 -6.40
N ARG A 75 4.64 17.65 -5.62
CA ARG A 75 4.23 17.73 -4.21
C ARG A 75 4.89 16.62 -3.41
N TRP A 76 5.58 17.03 -2.35
CA TRP A 76 6.03 16.14 -1.29
C TRP A 76 4.94 16.11 -0.20
N GLY A 77 4.58 14.92 0.28
CA GLY A 77 3.68 14.77 1.42
C GLY A 77 4.28 15.36 2.71
N PRO A 78 3.46 15.62 3.74
CA PRO A 78 3.94 16.15 5.03
C PRO A 78 5.11 15.36 5.62
N LEU A 79 5.04 14.03 5.53
CA LEU A 79 6.07 13.09 6.01
C LEU A 79 7.40 13.18 5.24
N PHE A 80 7.41 13.80 4.06
CA PHE A 80 8.58 13.89 3.19
C PHE A 80 9.10 15.32 2.99
N ASN A 81 8.39 16.33 3.50
CA ASN A 81 8.75 17.74 3.30
C ASN A 81 10.13 18.07 3.86
N ALA A 82 10.45 17.56 5.05
CA ALA A 82 11.71 17.82 5.74
C ALA A 82 12.89 16.92 5.30
N LEU A 83 12.70 16.03 4.31
CA LEU A 83 13.78 15.11 3.92
C LEU A 83 15.01 15.85 3.37
N PRO A 84 16.23 15.35 3.68
CA PRO A 84 17.46 15.86 3.10
C PRO A 84 17.42 15.85 1.57
N ARG A 85 18.09 16.83 0.96
CA ARG A 85 18.16 16.95 -0.51
C ARG A 85 18.68 15.67 -1.18
N GLN A 86 19.66 15.01 -0.58
CA GLN A 86 20.24 13.77 -1.09
C GLN A 86 19.20 12.62 -1.11
N THR A 87 18.40 12.49 -0.05
CA THR A 87 17.31 11.51 0.01
C THR A 87 16.26 11.78 -1.07
N LYS A 88 15.84 13.04 -1.23
CA LYS A 88 14.91 13.43 -2.31
C LYS A 88 15.48 13.15 -3.70
N ALA A 89 16.78 13.35 -3.91
CA ALA A 89 17.45 13.04 -5.17
C ALA A 89 17.43 11.53 -5.48
N ARG A 90 17.69 10.68 -4.47
CA ARG A 90 17.59 9.21 -4.61
C ARG A 90 16.16 8.78 -4.97
N ILE A 91 15.16 9.28 -4.25
CA ILE A 91 13.73 9.03 -4.54
C ILE A 91 13.39 9.43 -5.98
N ASN A 92 13.82 10.62 -6.41
CA ASN A 92 13.59 11.09 -7.78
C ASN A 92 14.25 10.21 -8.84
N GLN A 93 15.42 9.61 -8.54
CA GLN A 93 16.08 8.68 -9.46
C GLN A 93 15.27 7.39 -9.62
N GLU A 94 14.74 6.83 -8.53
CA GLU A 94 13.87 5.64 -8.58
C GLU A 94 12.56 5.93 -9.30
N ILE A 95 11.93 7.09 -9.02
CA ILE A 95 10.74 7.56 -9.74
C ILE A 95 11.01 7.63 -11.26
N ARG A 96 12.13 8.22 -11.68
CA ARG A 96 12.50 8.30 -13.10
C ARG A 96 12.63 6.93 -13.74
N TRP A 97 13.18 5.96 -13.01
CA TRP A 97 13.26 4.58 -13.50
C TRP A 97 11.86 4.03 -13.80
N PHE A 98 10.90 4.19 -12.89
CA PHE A 98 9.52 3.73 -13.11
C PHE A 98 8.86 4.42 -14.30
N LEU A 99 9.02 5.74 -14.42
CA LEU A 99 8.48 6.52 -15.54
C LEU A 99 9.05 6.09 -16.90
N GLN A 100 10.35 5.77 -16.95
CA GLN A 100 11.03 5.35 -18.18
C GLN A 100 10.75 3.89 -18.56
N ASN A 101 10.36 3.07 -17.59
CA ASN A 101 10.09 1.64 -17.77
C ASN A 101 8.60 1.32 -17.61
N GLU A 102 7.71 2.22 -18.01
CA GLU A 102 6.27 2.00 -18.02
C GLU A 102 5.91 0.66 -18.70
N GLY A 103 5.03 -0.10 -18.04
CA GLY A 103 4.59 -1.42 -18.50
C GLY A 103 5.58 -2.57 -18.23
N ARG A 104 6.66 -2.33 -17.47
CA ARG A 104 7.67 -3.34 -17.09
C ARG A 104 8.04 -3.23 -15.61
N HIS A 105 7.02 -3.08 -14.75
CA HIS A 105 7.23 -2.89 -13.30
C HIS A 105 7.09 -4.19 -12.51
N ASP A 106 6.52 -5.24 -13.10
CA ASP A 106 6.19 -6.50 -12.44
C ASP A 106 7.33 -7.13 -11.66
N ALA A 107 8.48 -7.37 -12.29
CA ALA A 107 9.61 -8.04 -11.65
C ALA A 107 10.04 -7.29 -10.38
N ARG A 108 10.16 -5.96 -10.49
CA ARG A 108 10.58 -5.11 -9.37
C ARG A 108 9.52 -5.03 -8.27
N MET A 109 8.25 -4.89 -8.63
CA MET A 109 7.15 -4.83 -7.65
C MET A 109 6.98 -6.18 -6.92
N ASN A 110 7.08 -7.30 -7.64
CA ASN A 110 6.93 -8.66 -7.09
C ASN A 110 8.16 -9.12 -6.29
N GLU A 111 9.33 -8.50 -6.51
CA GLU A 111 10.50 -8.67 -5.64
C GLU A 111 10.28 -7.97 -4.29
N MET A 112 9.67 -6.79 -4.29
CA MET A 112 9.45 -6.00 -3.08
C MET A 112 8.22 -6.45 -2.28
N MET A 113 7.14 -6.89 -2.95
CA MET A 113 5.81 -6.98 -2.35
C MET A 113 5.04 -8.22 -2.80
N SER A 114 4.17 -8.72 -1.93
CA SER A 114 3.23 -9.81 -2.19
C SER A 114 1.85 -9.46 -1.66
N VAL A 115 0.83 -10.14 -2.20
CA VAL A 115 -0.55 -10.04 -1.74
C VAL A 115 -0.88 -11.25 -0.89
N ALA A 116 -1.62 -11.04 0.18
CA ALA A 116 -2.21 -12.10 0.98
C ALA A 116 -3.50 -11.62 1.65
N ILE A 117 -4.27 -12.56 2.17
CA ILE A 117 -5.45 -12.28 3.00
C ILE A 117 -5.08 -12.62 4.46
N PRO A 118 -5.13 -11.66 5.41
CA PRO A 118 -4.92 -11.94 6.82
C PRO A 118 -6.11 -12.75 7.37
N LEU A 119 -5.83 -13.86 8.06
CA LEU A 119 -6.86 -14.71 8.66
C LEU A 119 -7.18 -14.34 10.12
N ASP A 120 -6.26 -13.62 10.77
CA ASP A 120 -6.27 -13.38 12.23
C ASP A 120 -6.49 -11.90 12.59
N ASP A 121 -7.30 -11.17 11.84
CA ASP A 121 -7.44 -9.73 12.09
C ASP A 121 -8.44 -9.43 13.21
N SER A 122 -7.94 -8.82 14.29
CA SER A 122 -8.77 -8.21 15.33
C SER A 122 -9.62 -7.05 14.82
N ASP A 123 -9.20 -6.44 13.71
CA ASP A 123 -9.78 -5.23 13.12
C ASP A 123 -10.92 -5.54 12.12
N GLY A 124 -11.30 -6.82 11.97
CA GLY A 124 -12.32 -7.30 11.04
C GLY A 124 -11.75 -7.80 9.70
N TYR A 125 -12.59 -8.42 8.86
CA TYR A 125 -12.16 -8.88 7.53
C TYR A 125 -11.93 -7.68 6.59
N ARG A 126 -10.70 -7.52 6.11
CA ARG A 126 -10.28 -6.43 5.21
C ARG A 126 -10.00 -6.88 3.78
N GLY A 127 -10.19 -8.17 3.49
CA GLY A 127 -9.86 -8.75 2.19
C GLY A 127 -8.35 -8.80 1.91
N ARG A 128 -7.98 -8.65 0.64
CA ARG A 128 -6.58 -8.70 0.18
C ARG A 128 -5.82 -7.48 0.70
N THR A 129 -4.57 -7.70 1.13
CA THR A 129 -3.65 -6.65 1.57
C THR A 129 -2.24 -6.92 1.05
N VAL A 130 -1.35 -5.94 1.18
CA VAL A 130 0.02 -6.01 0.64
C VAL A 130 1.03 -6.14 1.77
N TYR A 131 1.98 -7.06 1.62
CA TYR A 131 3.08 -7.28 2.54
C TYR A 131 4.43 -7.07 1.85
N ALA A 132 5.42 -6.63 2.60
CA ALA A 132 6.80 -6.59 2.13
C ALA A 132 7.36 -8.02 2.02
N ARG A 133 7.90 -8.41 0.87
CA ARG A 133 8.58 -9.72 0.69
C ARG A 133 10.02 -9.69 1.17
N THR A 134 10.64 -8.53 1.10
CA THR A 134 12.03 -8.28 1.49
C THR A 134 12.07 -7.15 2.51
N VAL A 135 13.24 -6.91 3.12
CA VAL A 135 13.43 -5.71 3.94
C VAL A 135 13.42 -4.49 3.03
N LEU A 136 12.53 -3.54 3.30
CA LEU A 136 12.43 -2.28 2.56
C LEU A 136 12.98 -1.17 3.44
N ALA A 137 14.09 -0.56 3.01
CA ALA A 137 14.65 0.59 3.72
C ALA A 137 13.69 1.78 3.71
N ALA A 138 13.88 2.72 4.64
CA ALA A 138 13.20 3.99 4.65
C ALA A 138 13.39 4.72 3.31
N PHE A 139 12.29 5.29 2.82
CA PHE A 139 12.23 6.03 1.58
C PHE A 139 12.57 5.21 0.33
N THR A 140 12.18 3.93 0.34
CA THR A 140 12.14 3.04 -0.84
C THR A 140 10.93 3.41 -1.68
N VAL A 141 11.09 3.61 -2.99
CA VAL A 141 9.97 3.84 -3.90
C VAL A 141 9.34 2.51 -4.31
N LEU A 142 8.11 2.27 -3.86
CA LEU A 142 7.34 1.06 -4.17
C LEU A 142 6.84 1.07 -5.63
N GLY A 143 6.53 2.26 -6.14
CA GLY A 143 6.16 2.50 -7.53
C GLY A 143 4.98 3.46 -7.68
N PRO A 144 4.54 3.70 -8.93
CA PRO A 144 3.39 4.55 -9.22
C PRO A 144 2.09 3.80 -8.96
N TYR A 145 1.09 4.47 -8.38
CA TYR A 145 -0.27 3.97 -8.37
C TYR A 145 -0.82 3.99 -9.80
N SER A 146 -0.99 2.81 -10.40
CA SER A 146 -1.37 2.68 -11.81
C SER A 146 -2.87 2.49 -11.97
N GLY A 147 -3.48 3.19 -12.92
CA GLY A 147 -4.90 3.04 -13.18
C GLY A 147 -5.44 3.94 -14.28
N ARG A 148 -6.75 3.87 -14.47
CA ARG A 148 -7.54 4.64 -15.43
C ARG A 148 -7.61 6.09 -15.00
N LEU A 149 -7.17 6.99 -15.88
CA LEU A 149 -7.28 8.43 -15.65
C LEU A 149 -8.71 8.89 -15.93
N LEU A 150 -9.40 9.32 -14.88
CA LEU A 150 -10.69 10.00 -14.94
C LEU A 150 -10.40 11.49 -14.95
N ASP A 151 -10.24 12.06 -16.14
CA ASP A 151 -9.69 13.39 -16.35
C ASP A 151 -10.70 14.54 -16.18
N SER A 152 -11.97 14.19 -15.95
CA SER A 152 -13.10 15.09 -15.84
C SER A 152 -14.28 14.38 -15.16
N GLU A 153 -15.17 15.14 -14.54
CA GLU A 153 -16.42 14.62 -13.97
C GLU A 153 -17.26 13.87 -15.03
N LYS A 154 -17.29 14.36 -16.27
CA LYS A 154 -18.00 13.70 -17.37
C LYS A 154 -17.46 12.29 -17.64
N VAL A 155 -16.14 12.11 -17.59
CA VAL A 155 -15.52 10.78 -17.73
C VAL A 155 -15.81 9.92 -16.50
N ARG A 156 -15.66 10.46 -15.29
CA ARG A 156 -16.02 9.76 -14.04
C ARG A 156 -17.47 9.25 -14.06
N CYS A 157 -18.44 10.09 -14.42
CA CYS A 157 -19.85 9.69 -14.46
C CYS A 157 -20.14 8.61 -15.52
N LYS A 158 -19.38 8.56 -16.62
CA LYS A 158 -19.51 7.46 -17.60
C LYS A 158 -18.91 6.18 -17.05
N TYR A 159 -17.76 6.29 -16.42
CA TYR A 159 -17.05 5.19 -15.80
C TYR A 159 -17.87 4.55 -14.67
N GLU A 160 -18.48 5.34 -13.78
CA GLU A 160 -19.34 4.85 -12.69
C GLU A 160 -20.66 4.22 -13.19
N LYS A 161 -21.17 4.64 -14.36
CA LYS A 161 -22.31 3.96 -14.99
C LYS A 161 -21.95 2.56 -15.49
N GLU A 162 -20.69 2.34 -15.83
CA GLU A 162 -20.19 1.07 -16.36
C GLU A 162 -19.74 0.13 -15.25
N TYR A 163 -19.03 0.66 -14.25
CA TYR A 163 -18.36 -0.13 -13.23
C TYR A 163 -18.97 -0.03 -11.82
N GLY A 164 -20.03 0.76 -11.65
CA GLY A 164 -20.67 0.96 -10.36
C GLY A 164 -19.96 2.00 -9.48
N LYS A 165 -20.51 2.21 -8.28
CA LYS A 165 -19.96 3.17 -7.29
C LYS A 165 -18.82 2.56 -6.47
N GLU A 166 -18.73 1.24 -6.45
CA GLU A 166 -17.74 0.41 -5.77
C GLU A 166 -16.31 0.72 -6.27
N ALA A 167 -16.19 1.20 -7.51
CA ALA A 167 -14.93 1.70 -8.06
C ALA A 167 -14.32 2.84 -7.22
N GLY A 168 -15.14 3.54 -6.43
CA GLY A 168 -14.70 4.58 -5.50
C GLY A 168 -13.69 4.12 -4.46
N ASN A 169 -13.68 2.83 -4.09
CA ASN A 169 -12.69 2.24 -3.18
C ASN A 169 -11.25 2.31 -3.73
N TYR A 170 -11.12 2.46 -5.05
CA TYR A 170 -9.86 2.42 -5.78
C TYR A 170 -9.49 3.76 -6.41
N TYR A 171 -10.17 4.84 -6.00
CA TYR A 171 -9.87 6.20 -6.45
C TYR A 171 -8.69 6.78 -5.69
N PHE A 172 -7.72 7.30 -6.44
CA PHE A 172 -6.68 8.14 -5.92
C PHE A 172 -6.85 9.56 -6.45
N ALA A 173 -7.07 10.50 -5.53
CA ALA A 173 -7.17 11.91 -5.85
C ALA A 173 -5.84 12.47 -6.38
N THR A 174 -5.94 13.36 -7.37
CA THR A 174 -4.78 14.10 -7.90
C THR A 174 -4.74 15.52 -7.31
N ARG A 175 -3.87 16.40 -7.83
CA ARG A 175 -3.84 17.80 -7.37
C ARG A 175 -5.16 18.53 -7.63
N SER A 176 -5.87 18.18 -8.69
CA SER A 176 -7.24 18.64 -8.93
C SER A 176 -8.19 17.57 -8.42
N GLN A 177 -9.12 17.92 -7.53
CA GLN A 177 -10.18 16.99 -7.09
C GLN A 177 -11.11 16.59 -8.25
N GLU A 178 -11.05 17.29 -9.38
CA GLU A 178 -11.79 16.94 -10.60
C GLU A 178 -11.14 15.78 -11.39
N ARG A 179 -9.87 15.47 -11.10
CA ARG A 179 -9.08 14.46 -11.80
C ARG A 179 -8.68 13.37 -10.82
N LEU A 180 -8.93 12.13 -11.20
CA LEU A 180 -8.76 10.97 -10.33
C LEU A 180 -8.08 9.85 -11.14
N VAL A 181 -7.36 8.97 -10.45
CA VAL A 181 -6.89 7.71 -11.03
C VAL A 181 -7.68 6.58 -10.36
N SER A 182 -8.35 5.75 -11.15
CA SER A 182 -9.06 4.57 -10.66
C SER A 182 -8.29 3.30 -11.01
N ALA A 183 -7.96 2.49 -10.01
CA ALA A 183 -7.40 1.16 -10.24
C ALA A 183 -8.47 0.11 -10.54
N TRP A 184 -9.77 0.44 -10.52
CA TRP A 184 -10.83 -0.55 -10.76
C TRP A 184 -11.13 -0.73 -12.27
N PRO A 185 -11.56 -1.92 -12.72
CA PRO A 185 -11.53 -3.21 -12.03
C PRO A 185 -10.14 -3.88 -12.06
N GLU A 186 -9.15 -3.25 -12.70
CA GLU A 186 -7.80 -3.79 -12.86
C GLU A 186 -6.76 -2.67 -12.69
N GLY A 187 -5.80 -2.88 -11.79
CA GLY A 187 -4.70 -1.95 -11.50
C GLY A 187 -3.47 -2.70 -10.98
N ASN A 188 -2.43 -2.00 -10.55
CA ASN A 188 -1.24 -2.69 -10.01
C ASN A 188 -1.38 -3.05 -8.53
N ILE A 189 -0.43 -3.81 -7.99
CA ILE A 189 -0.45 -4.34 -6.61
C ILE A 189 -0.68 -3.26 -5.54
N LEU A 190 -0.24 -2.03 -5.80
CA LEU A 190 -0.37 -0.89 -4.90
C LEU A 190 -1.82 -0.50 -4.59
N SER A 191 -2.76 -0.87 -5.48
CA SER A 191 -4.19 -0.66 -5.29
C SER A 191 -4.81 -1.49 -4.16
N LEU A 192 -4.06 -2.43 -3.59
CA LEU A 192 -4.48 -3.26 -2.45
C LEU A 192 -3.83 -2.84 -1.12
N ILE A 193 -3.02 -1.77 -1.11
CA ILE A 193 -2.49 -1.26 0.16
C ILE A 193 -3.67 -0.70 0.96
N ASN A 194 -3.88 -1.25 2.15
CA ASN A 194 -5.03 -0.89 2.97
C ASN A 194 -4.78 0.36 3.84
N SER A 195 -5.89 0.96 4.27
CA SER A 195 -5.88 1.97 5.34
C SER A 195 -5.69 1.29 6.69
N PRO A 196 -4.78 1.79 7.56
CA PRO A 196 -4.72 1.29 8.93
C PRO A 196 -5.94 1.72 9.77
N ALA A 197 -6.65 2.77 9.33
CA ALA A 197 -7.89 3.24 9.95
C ALA A 197 -9.13 2.66 9.23
N PHE A 198 -9.32 1.35 9.31
CA PHE A 198 -10.39 0.64 8.61
C PHE A 198 -11.79 0.87 9.21
N THR A 199 -11.92 0.79 10.54
CA THR A 199 -13.19 1.02 11.26
C THR A 199 -13.25 2.39 11.91
N HIS A 200 -12.23 2.72 12.70
CA HIS A 200 -12.13 3.97 13.44
C HIS A 200 -10.71 4.53 13.34
N ARG A 201 -10.63 5.83 13.07
CA ARG A 201 -9.37 6.58 13.10
C ARG A 201 -9.00 6.88 14.55
N THR A 202 -7.94 6.25 15.02
CA THR A 202 -7.29 6.51 16.32
C THR A 202 -5.83 6.88 16.10
N ALA A 203 -5.20 7.53 17.08
CA ALA A 203 -3.77 7.86 17.02
C ALA A 203 -2.89 6.60 16.83
N GLU A 204 -3.31 5.46 17.39
CA GLU A 204 -2.63 4.18 17.24
C GLU A 204 -2.74 3.63 15.82
N THR A 205 -3.93 3.69 15.20
CA THR A 205 -4.10 3.29 13.80
C THR A 205 -3.31 4.20 12.85
N GLU A 206 -3.28 5.51 13.10
CA GLU A 206 -2.48 6.44 12.29
C GLU A 206 -0.98 6.15 12.42
N ALA A 207 -0.50 5.77 13.61
CA ALA A 207 0.89 5.42 13.85
C ALA A 207 1.36 4.17 13.09
N ARG A 208 0.44 3.30 12.63
CA ARG A 208 0.77 2.11 11.81
C ARG A 208 1.14 2.48 10.37
N GLN A 209 0.83 3.70 9.91
CA GLN A 209 1.18 4.15 8.57
C GLN A 209 2.69 4.03 8.33
N ASN A 210 3.07 3.16 7.39
CA ASN A 210 4.46 2.95 6.98
C ASN A 210 4.70 3.27 5.49
N VAL A 211 3.64 3.66 4.76
CA VAL A 211 3.69 4.14 3.38
C VAL A 211 3.05 5.52 3.28
N SER A 212 3.64 6.40 2.48
CA SER A 212 3.05 7.69 2.10
C SER A 212 3.29 7.97 0.63
N ALA A 213 2.71 9.05 0.11
CA ALA A 213 2.73 9.34 -1.32
C ALA A 213 3.45 10.65 -1.66
N VAL A 214 4.06 10.68 -2.84
CA VAL A 214 4.49 11.91 -3.52
C VAL A 214 3.74 12.06 -4.83
N LEU A 215 3.41 13.30 -5.21
CA LEU A 215 2.79 13.58 -6.50
C LEU A 215 3.87 13.94 -7.52
N VAL A 216 3.83 13.26 -8.66
CA VAL A 216 4.65 13.51 -9.84
C VAL A 216 3.76 14.07 -10.94
N GLY A 217 4.19 15.17 -11.55
CA GLY A 217 3.36 15.88 -12.53
C GLY A 217 2.03 16.35 -11.93
N LYS A 218 0.93 16.10 -12.64
CA LYS A 218 -0.42 16.51 -12.24
C LYS A 218 -1.23 15.38 -11.63
N ASN A 219 -1.02 14.14 -12.09
CA ASN A 219 -1.92 13.01 -11.84
C ASN A 219 -1.25 11.79 -11.20
N ILE A 220 0.08 11.68 -11.15
CA ILE A 220 0.75 10.42 -10.81
C ILE A 220 1.17 10.41 -9.35
N ASN A 221 0.55 9.56 -8.54
CA ASN A 221 0.98 9.34 -7.16
C ASN A 221 1.97 8.18 -7.09
N PHE A 222 3.09 8.38 -6.41
CA PHE A 222 4.07 7.34 -6.12
C PHE A 222 4.03 6.99 -4.64
N TYR A 223 3.96 5.71 -4.31
CA TYR A 223 4.10 5.24 -2.94
C TYR A 223 5.57 5.07 -2.55
N VAL A 224 5.87 5.53 -1.35
CA VAL A 224 7.22 5.57 -0.77
C VAL A 224 7.12 5.16 0.69
N THR A 225 8.04 4.30 1.16
CA THR A 225 8.09 3.91 2.57
C THR A 225 8.51 5.08 3.45
N THR A 226 7.93 5.19 4.65
CA THR A 226 8.22 6.29 5.60
C THR A 226 9.30 5.94 6.61
N ARG A 227 9.57 4.65 6.78
CA ARG A 227 10.58 4.06 7.66
C ARG A 227 11.07 2.73 7.09
N ASP A 228 12.03 2.11 7.76
CA ASP A 228 12.39 0.73 7.47
C ASP A 228 11.19 -0.20 7.76
N ILE A 229 10.98 -1.18 6.88
CA ILE A 229 9.89 -2.16 6.93
C ILE A 229 10.51 -3.56 6.85
N SER A 230 10.13 -4.44 7.78
CA SER A 230 10.65 -5.80 7.82
C SER A 230 9.99 -6.68 6.75
N ALA A 231 10.69 -7.74 6.30
CA ALA A 231 10.06 -8.77 5.49
C ALA A 231 8.88 -9.41 6.26
N GLY A 232 7.76 -9.63 5.58
CA GLY A 232 6.51 -10.11 6.17
C GLY A 232 5.68 -9.03 6.87
N GLU A 233 6.14 -7.77 6.91
CA GLU A 233 5.37 -6.68 7.48
C GLU A 233 4.34 -6.12 6.48
N GLU A 234 3.13 -5.84 6.95
CA GLU A 234 2.05 -5.29 6.14
C GLU A 234 2.29 -3.83 5.78
N LEU A 235 1.94 -3.44 4.56
CA LEU A 235 2.05 -2.07 4.06
C LEU A 235 0.75 -1.31 4.29
N TRP A 236 0.87 -0.09 4.81
CA TRP A 236 -0.24 0.74 5.26
C TRP A 236 -0.13 2.16 4.73
N PHE A 237 -1.18 2.59 4.04
CA PHE A 237 -1.32 3.95 3.55
C PHE A 237 -2.57 4.61 4.14
N ASP A 238 -2.39 5.76 4.76
CA ASP A 238 -3.51 6.55 5.25
C ASP A 238 -4.15 7.37 4.10
N TYR A 239 -5.34 6.95 3.68
CA TYR A 239 -6.14 7.62 2.63
C TYR A 239 -6.82 8.92 3.10
N GLY A 240 -6.69 9.28 4.37
CA GLY A 240 -7.24 10.50 4.94
C GLY A 240 -8.65 10.35 5.52
N PRO A 241 -9.20 11.42 6.14
CA PRO A 241 -10.44 11.37 6.90
C PRO A 241 -11.69 11.18 6.05
N ASP A 242 -11.62 11.52 4.75
CA ASP A 242 -12.76 11.41 3.83
C ASP A 242 -12.88 10.02 3.18
N TYR A 243 -11.87 9.16 3.36
CA TYR A 243 -11.91 7.80 2.87
C TYR A 243 -12.93 6.97 3.67
N ARG A 244 -13.84 6.32 2.94
CA ARG A 244 -14.81 5.37 3.50
C ARG A 244 -14.68 4.08 2.72
N HIS A 245 -14.36 3.00 3.42
CA HIS A 245 -14.37 1.68 2.81
C HIS A 245 -15.82 1.33 2.46
N PHE A 246 -16.11 1.16 1.16
CA PHE A 246 -17.40 0.67 0.68
C PHE A 246 -17.40 -0.85 0.91
N GLU A 247 -18.33 -1.33 1.73
CA GLU A 247 -18.53 -2.70 2.25
C GLU A 247 -17.72 -3.07 3.51
N SER A 248 -18.43 -3.58 4.52
CA SER A 248 -17.81 -4.35 5.59
C SER A 248 -17.45 -5.72 5.01
N GLY A 249 -16.22 -6.16 5.19
CA GLY A 249 -15.76 -7.44 4.66
C GLY A 249 -16.53 -8.69 5.17
N GLU A 250 -17.47 -8.53 6.10
CA GLU A 250 -18.34 -9.59 6.60
C GLU A 250 -19.26 -10.20 5.53
N GLU A 251 -19.72 -9.40 4.55
CA GLU A 251 -20.54 -9.92 3.44
C GLU A 251 -19.70 -10.77 2.46
N LEU A 252 -18.44 -10.40 2.23
CA LEU A 252 -17.49 -11.17 1.41
C LEU A 252 -17.09 -12.51 2.05
N ARG A 253 -16.89 -12.53 3.38
CA ARG A 253 -16.59 -13.75 4.13
C ARG A 253 -17.74 -14.76 4.03
N SER A 254 -18.98 -14.29 4.08
CA SER A 254 -20.18 -15.14 3.98
C SER A 254 -20.35 -15.77 2.59
N ALA A 255 -19.86 -15.12 1.53
CA ALA A 255 -19.90 -15.64 0.17
C ALA A 255 -18.78 -16.66 -0.13
N GLN A 256 -17.60 -16.51 0.50
CA GLN A 256 -16.46 -17.42 0.32
C GLN A 256 -16.50 -18.65 1.24
N VAL A 257 -17.10 -18.54 2.43
CA VAL A 257 -17.27 -19.66 3.38
C VAL A 257 -18.54 -20.48 3.08
N LYS A 258 -18.91 -20.61 1.80
CA LYS A 258 -19.88 -21.64 1.42
C LYS A 258 -19.15 -22.98 1.53
N GLU A 259 -19.32 -23.63 2.67
CA GLU A 259 -18.74 -24.93 3.00
C GLU A 259 -18.79 -25.87 1.78
N GLU A 260 -17.64 -26.44 1.42
CA GLU A 260 -17.61 -27.61 0.56
C GLU A 260 -18.56 -28.65 1.17
N PRO A 261 -19.47 -29.25 0.38
CA PRO A 261 -20.32 -30.31 0.90
C PRO A 261 -19.40 -31.44 1.37
N SER A 262 -19.46 -31.74 2.67
CA SER A 262 -18.81 -32.88 3.28
C SER A 262 -19.07 -34.12 2.43
N SER A 263 -18.00 -34.74 1.93
CA SER A 263 -18.08 -35.96 1.15
C SER A 263 -18.89 -37.01 1.91
N PRO A 264 -19.77 -37.79 1.24
CA PRO A 264 -20.58 -38.77 1.94
C PRO A 264 -19.67 -39.83 2.57
N GLU A 265 -19.89 -40.11 3.86
CA GLU A 265 -19.30 -41.27 4.52
C GLU A 265 -19.71 -42.54 3.75
N GLU A 266 -18.72 -43.29 3.27
CA GLU A 266 -18.94 -44.62 2.72
C GLU A 266 -19.41 -45.55 3.85
N GLY A 267 -20.63 -46.07 3.70
CA GLY A 267 -21.19 -47.15 4.52
C GLY A 267 -21.33 -48.43 3.73
#